data_AF-A0A0F9GAZ6-F1
#
_entry.id   AF-A0A0F9GAZ6-F1
#
_cell.length_a   1.000
_cell.length_b   1.000
_cell.length_c   1.000
_cell.angle_alpha   90.00
_cell.angle_beta   90.00
_cell.angle_gamma   90.00
#
_symmetry.space_group_name_H-M   'P 1'
#
loop_
_entity.id
_entity.type
_entity.pdbx_description
1 polymer ?
#
loop_
_entity_poly.entity_id
_entity_poly.type
_entity_poly.pdbx_seq_one_letter_code
_entity_poly.pdbx_strand_id
1 'polypeptide(L)'
;KLDDIFGDKARDSVAERETTIQWFDNIQSFFVRLAVGYLDMVGTRYSLDDVYEHVMEVYEAQIKRYIRRIEEYNENGELKAIFPENFTPERLAILRKNKKVWAAQYVNDPVEGLARFDINSLRYYERVGENKVAIFTGESSHVFNVRELDIVILADPAVSRLPGIVVTGASPKLQLFVLETYKEDTDPTTFVELLFRMVQRWWPRIVAIESVIFSAVYEHWIKREMSIRGISFNIIPYKPPPDRTKAERIMGLEPYLSAAQIYVHRDQKELIKEFKEFGATTNTHLLDALAQGPTFWRPGLDQATMDRNRKLEEEFILEGRDPLTGYSAI
;
A
#
# COMPACT_ATOMS: atom_id res chain seq x y z
N LYS A 1 7.73 -5.23 35.47
CA LYS A 1 8.23 -6.17 34.45
C LYS A 1 7.05 -6.95 33.89
N LEU A 2 6.89 -6.94 32.58
CA LEU A 2 5.92 -7.72 31.83
C LEU A 2 6.67 -8.80 31.07
N ASP A 3 6.22 -10.04 31.20
CA ASP A 3 6.88 -11.20 30.60
C ASP A 3 5.84 -11.97 29.79
N ASP A 4 6.09 -12.16 28.49
CA ASP A 4 5.23 -12.90 27.54
C ASP A 4 3.74 -12.59 27.67
N ILE A 5 3.38 -11.29 27.70
CA ILE A 5 1.99 -10.83 27.83
C ILE A 5 1.14 -11.09 26.57
N PHE A 6 1.76 -11.60 25.50
CA PHE A 6 1.12 -11.93 24.25
C PHE A 6 1.38 -13.40 23.91
N GLY A 7 0.33 -14.15 23.62
CA GLY A 7 0.43 -15.59 23.35
C GLY A 7 -0.56 -16.08 22.29
N ASP A 8 -0.68 -17.39 22.14
CA ASP A 8 -1.46 -18.02 21.05
C ASP A 8 -2.91 -17.55 20.98
N LYS A 9 -3.56 -17.32 22.13
CA LYS A 9 -4.96 -16.83 22.18
C LYS A 9 -5.10 -15.44 21.54
N ALA A 10 -4.21 -14.50 21.90
CA ALA A 10 -4.20 -13.15 21.34
C ALA A 10 -3.70 -13.13 19.88
N ARG A 11 -2.85 -14.08 19.49
CA ARG A 11 -2.47 -14.27 18.09
C ARG A 11 -3.68 -14.66 17.25
N ASP A 12 -4.47 -15.63 17.71
CA ASP A 12 -5.52 -16.25 16.91
C ASP A 12 -6.90 -15.55 17.04
N SER A 13 -7.10 -14.72 18.07
CA SER A 13 -8.33 -13.95 18.30
C SER A 13 -8.08 -12.45 18.28
N VAL A 14 -8.72 -11.74 17.33
CA VAL A 14 -8.65 -10.28 17.20
C VAL A 14 -9.14 -9.58 18.46
N ALA A 15 -10.25 -10.04 19.07
CA ALA A 15 -10.80 -9.44 20.27
C ALA A 15 -9.84 -9.57 21.48
N GLU A 16 -9.19 -10.73 21.65
CA GLU A 16 -8.21 -10.94 22.71
C GLU A 16 -6.96 -10.06 22.51
N ARG A 17 -6.55 -9.90 21.25
CA ARG A 17 -5.45 -9.01 20.86
C ARG A 17 -5.73 -7.57 21.23
N GLU A 18 -6.88 -7.04 20.80
CA GLU A 18 -7.30 -5.67 21.09
C GLU A 18 -7.40 -5.46 22.60
N THR A 19 -7.94 -6.43 23.33
CA THR A 19 -8.00 -6.38 24.81
C THR A 19 -6.60 -6.29 25.42
N THR A 20 -5.64 -7.08 24.92
CA THR A 20 -4.24 -7.06 25.38
C THR A 20 -3.58 -5.71 25.10
N ILE A 21 -3.78 -5.15 23.90
CA ILE A 21 -3.26 -3.83 23.50
C ILE A 21 -3.87 -2.72 24.36
N GLN A 22 -5.19 -2.70 24.51
CA GLN A 22 -5.89 -1.73 25.35
C GLN A 22 -5.44 -1.82 26.81
N TRP A 23 -5.27 -3.02 27.34
CA TRP A 23 -4.74 -3.20 28.68
C TRP A 23 -3.33 -2.61 28.81
N PHE A 24 -2.48 -2.83 27.80
CA PHE A 24 -1.13 -2.26 27.77
C PHE A 24 -1.14 -0.73 27.76
N ASP A 25 -1.95 -0.09 26.91
CA ASP A 25 -2.02 1.38 26.86
C ASP A 25 -2.49 1.99 28.19
N ASN A 26 -3.35 1.28 28.91
CA ASN A 26 -3.85 1.71 30.21
C ASN A 26 -2.90 1.40 31.38
N ILE A 27 -1.78 0.70 31.14
CA ILE A 27 -0.88 0.26 32.20
C ILE A 27 -0.22 1.42 32.95
N GLN A 28 -0.18 2.60 32.32
CA GLN A 28 0.34 3.84 32.92
C GLN A 28 -0.36 4.20 34.25
N SER A 29 -1.63 3.82 34.38
CA SER A 29 -2.42 4.03 35.61
C SER A 29 -1.88 3.26 36.82
N PHE A 30 -1.11 2.19 36.62
CA PHE A 30 -0.54 1.39 37.70
C PHE A 30 0.79 1.93 38.23
N PHE A 31 1.35 2.99 37.62
CA PHE A 31 2.56 3.60 38.13
C PHE A 31 2.27 4.43 39.38
N VAL A 32 2.90 4.06 40.50
CA VAL A 32 2.88 4.87 41.73
C VAL A 32 3.50 6.25 41.50
N ARG A 33 4.52 6.33 40.64
CA ARG A 33 5.17 7.57 40.20
C ARG A 33 5.47 7.51 38.72
N LEU A 34 4.55 8.03 37.91
CA LEU A 34 4.69 8.01 36.45
C LEU A 34 5.95 8.76 35.95
N ALA A 35 6.36 9.83 36.63
CA ALA A 35 7.48 10.67 36.20
C ALA A 35 8.86 9.99 36.23
N VAL A 36 9.02 8.90 36.98
CA VAL A 36 10.32 8.21 37.17
C VAL A 36 10.25 6.71 36.99
N GLY A 37 9.03 6.15 36.94
CA GLY A 37 8.85 4.73 36.70
C GLY A 37 9.22 4.35 35.27
N TYR A 38 9.67 3.12 35.11
CA TYR A 38 9.92 2.53 33.80
C TYR A 38 9.27 1.14 33.71
N LEU A 39 8.95 0.71 32.49
CA LEU A 39 8.36 -0.58 32.21
C LEU A 39 9.38 -1.46 31.48
N ASP A 40 9.76 -2.56 32.11
CA ASP A 40 10.53 -3.61 31.42
C ASP A 40 9.56 -4.58 30.76
N MET A 41 9.61 -4.67 29.44
CA MET A 41 8.89 -5.68 28.65
C MET A 41 9.88 -6.69 28.10
N VAL A 42 9.58 -7.96 28.32
CA VAL A 42 10.33 -9.08 27.77
C VAL A 42 9.34 -10.04 27.15
N GLY A 43 9.66 -10.53 25.96
CA GLY A 43 8.93 -11.63 25.39
C GLY A 43 9.24 -11.87 23.93
N THR A 44 8.51 -12.83 23.38
CA THR A 44 8.71 -13.35 22.03
C THR A 44 7.65 -12.79 21.07
N ARG A 45 8.04 -12.48 19.82
CA ARG A 45 7.07 -12.04 18.80
C ARG A 45 6.17 -13.21 18.37
N TYR A 46 4.88 -12.94 18.19
CA TYR A 46 3.90 -13.96 17.75
C TYR A 46 3.28 -13.65 16.39
N SER A 47 3.15 -12.36 16.06
CA SER A 47 2.57 -11.90 14.81
C SER A 47 3.00 -10.46 14.52
N LEU A 48 2.72 -10.01 13.31
CA LEU A 48 3.02 -8.64 12.89
C LEU A 48 2.24 -7.60 13.69
N ASP A 49 1.05 -7.96 14.14
CA ASP A 49 0.10 -7.12 14.89
C ASP A 49 0.08 -7.43 16.39
N ASP A 50 1.16 -8.00 16.92
CA ASP A 50 1.26 -8.27 18.35
C ASP A 50 1.45 -6.98 19.18
N VAL A 51 1.29 -7.11 20.50
CA VAL A 51 1.43 -5.98 21.42
C VAL A 51 2.81 -5.34 21.33
N TYR A 52 3.85 -6.12 21.01
CA TYR A 52 5.21 -5.60 20.91
C TYR A 52 5.37 -4.71 19.68
N GLU A 53 4.77 -5.05 18.54
CA GLU A 53 4.71 -4.14 17.39
C GLU A 53 3.99 -2.84 17.76
N HIS A 54 2.82 -2.93 18.40
CA HIS A 54 2.08 -1.74 18.85
C HIS A 54 2.93 -0.85 19.75
N VAL A 55 3.64 -1.44 20.72
CA VAL A 55 4.55 -0.68 21.59
C VAL A 55 5.64 0.00 20.77
N MET A 56 6.21 -0.72 19.80
CA MET A 56 7.27 -0.20 18.96
C MET A 56 6.79 0.95 18.08
N GLU A 57 5.61 0.86 17.49
CA GLU A 57 5.05 1.91 16.62
C GLU A 57 4.60 3.13 17.44
N VAL A 58 3.85 2.93 18.53
CA VAL A 58 3.23 4.03 19.29
C VAL A 58 4.23 4.75 20.19
N TYR A 59 5.14 4.01 20.83
CA TYR A 59 6.06 4.55 21.84
C TYR A 59 7.51 4.60 21.37
N GLU A 60 7.77 4.54 20.05
CA GLU A 60 9.10 4.50 19.43
C GLU A 60 10.14 5.40 20.09
N ALA A 61 9.80 6.68 20.29
CA ALA A 61 10.72 7.68 20.83
C ALA A 61 11.07 7.47 22.32
N GLN A 62 10.31 6.63 23.03
CA GLN A 62 10.40 6.44 24.48
C GLN A 62 10.97 5.08 24.88
N ILE A 63 11.16 4.16 23.93
CA ILE A 63 11.59 2.80 24.22
C ILE A 63 13.05 2.56 23.83
N LYS A 64 13.74 1.80 24.67
CA LYS A 64 15.04 1.21 24.32
C LYS A 64 14.78 -0.22 23.86
N ARG A 65 15.09 -0.51 22.59
CA ARG A 65 14.84 -1.80 21.97
C ARG A 65 16.08 -2.69 22.06
N TYR A 66 15.88 -3.95 22.39
CA TYR A 66 16.91 -4.99 22.29
C TYR A 66 16.24 -6.27 21.77
N ILE A 67 16.52 -6.61 20.51
CA ILE A 67 15.92 -7.76 19.81
C ILE A 67 17.05 -8.73 19.47
N ARG A 68 16.88 -10.01 19.82
CA ARG A 68 17.83 -11.07 19.51
C ARG A 68 17.18 -12.18 18.70
N ARG A 69 17.99 -12.85 17.89
CA ARG A 69 17.61 -14.03 17.10
C ARG A 69 18.14 -15.28 17.79
N ILE A 70 17.56 -16.44 17.53
CA ILE A 70 18.09 -17.69 18.11
C ILE A 70 19.48 -18.03 17.56
N GLU A 71 19.79 -17.56 16.35
CA GLU A 71 21.10 -17.65 15.72
C GLU A 71 21.64 -16.25 15.40
N GLU A 72 22.90 -16.01 15.74
CA GLU A 72 23.60 -14.76 15.48
C GLU A 72 24.95 -15.05 14.80
N TYR A 73 25.43 -14.10 14.00
CA TYR A 73 26.75 -14.20 13.41
C TYR A 73 27.81 -13.98 14.48
N ASN A 74 28.76 -14.91 14.57
CA ASN A 74 29.95 -14.74 15.41
C ASN A 74 30.95 -13.76 14.76
N GLU A 75 32.03 -13.45 15.47
CA GLU A 75 33.11 -12.58 14.97
C GLU A 75 33.76 -13.08 13.66
N ASN A 76 33.60 -14.37 13.34
CA ASN A 76 34.12 -15.00 12.14
C ASN A 76 33.10 -15.01 10.97
N GLY A 77 31.91 -14.42 11.15
CA GLY A 77 30.84 -14.40 10.15
C GLY A 77 30.08 -15.73 10.00
N GLU A 78 30.22 -16.66 10.95
CA GLU A 78 29.46 -17.90 10.99
C GLU A 78 28.18 -17.72 11.81
N LEU A 79 27.05 -18.14 11.25
CA LEU A 79 25.77 -18.13 11.95
C LEU A 79 25.73 -19.28 12.98
N LYS A 80 25.66 -18.95 14.28
CA LYS A 80 25.60 -19.93 15.37
C LYS A 80 24.43 -19.69 16.30
N ALA A 81 23.84 -20.78 16.78
CA ALA A 81 22.82 -20.73 17.80
C ALA A 81 23.39 -20.14 19.10
N ILE A 82 22.65 -19.22 19.74
CA ILE A 82 23.04 -18.63 21.02
C ILE A 82 23.10 -19.70 22.13
N PHE A 83 22.19 -20.68 22.06
CA PHE A 83 22.10 -21.80 23.02
C PHE A 83 22.29 -23.14 22.30
N PRO A 84 23.53 -23.48 21.90
CA PRO A 84 23.80 -24.65 21.06
C PRO A 84 23.44 -25.98 21.73
N GLU A 85 23.44 -26.03 23.06
CA GLU A 85 23.04 -27.22 23.84
C GLU A 85 21.55 -27.56 23.67
N ASN A 86 20.70 -26.54 23.54
CA ASN A 86 19.26 -26.71 23.39
C ASN A 86 18.84 -26.75 21.91
N PHE A 87 19.55 -26.00 21.07
CA PHE A 87 19.26 -25.79 19.66
C PHE A 87 20.38 -26.33 18.78
N THR A 88 20.45 -27.66 18.68
CA THR A 88 21.33 -28.32 17.72
C THR A 88 20.87 -28.06 16.28
N PRO A 89 21.76 -28.18 15.27
CA PRO A 89 21.40 -27.99 13.87
C PRO A 89 20.19 -28.83 13.43
N GLU A 90 20.07 -30.07 13.91
CA GLU A 90 18.95 -30.96 13.57
C GLU A 90 17.62 -30.44 14.13
N ARG A 91 17.63 -29.92 15.37
CA ARG A 91 16.44 -29.34 16.00
C ARG A 91 16.02 -28.05 15.30
N LEU A 92 16.99 -27.20 14.96
CA LEU A 92 16.73 -25.97 14.20
C LEU A 92 16.13 -26.29 12.82
N ALA A 93 16.63 -27.32 12.13
CA ALA A 93 16.06 -27.77 10.87
C ALA A 93 14.59 -28.23 10.99
N ILE A 94 14.23 -28.86 12.12
CA ILE A 94 12.83 -29.22 12.41
C ILE A 94 11.98 -27.97 12.62
N LEU A 95 12.45 -27.03 13.44
CA LEU A 95 11.73 -25.79 13.77
C LEU A 95 11.49 -24.91 12.52
N ARG A 96 12.48 -24.82 11.63
CA ARG A 96 12.40 -24.07 10.36
C ARG A 96 11.30 -24.57 9.41
N LYS A 97 10.80 -25.79 9.57
CA LYS A 97 9.69 -26.31 8.73
C LYS A 97 8.41 -25.48 8.90
N ASN A 98 8.16 -24.97 10.12
CA ASN A 98 7.07 -24.03 10.35
C ASN A 98 7.59 -22.61 10.19
N LYS A 99 7.63 -22.12 8.94
CA LYS A 99 8.19 -20.81 8.60
C LYS A 99 7.59 -19.66 9.42
N LYS A 100 6.28 -19.69 9.69
CA LYS A 100 5.59 -18.63 10.44
C LYS A 100 6.03 -18.58 11.89
N VAL A 101 6.06 -19.74 12.56
CA VAL A 101 6.53 -19.84 13.94
C VAL A 101 8.04 -19.56 14.03
N TRP A 102 8.82 -20.03 13.06
CA TRP A 102 10.25 -19.75 12.96
C TRP A 102 10.53 -18.24 12.90
N ALA A 103 9.92 -17.55 11.94
CA ALA A 103 10.10 -16.12 11.71
C ALA A 103 9.70 -15.30 12.96
N ALA A 104 8.51 -15.55 13.49
CA ALA A 104 8.02 -14.84 14.66
C ALA A 104 8.80 -15.20 15.94
N GLN A 105 8.85 -16.48 16.33
CA GLN A 105 9.28 -16.85 17.67
C GLN A 105 10.79 -17.10 17.82
N TYR A 106 11.48 -17.46 16.75
CA TYR A 106 12.90 -17.80 16.81
C TYR A 106 13.78 -16.71 16.19
N VAL A 107 13.26 -15.97 15.20
CA VAL A 107 13.97 -14.84 14.58
C VAL A 107 13.50 -13.49 15.14
N ASN A 108 12.34 -13.43 15.81
CA ASN A 108 11.71 -12.17 16.24
C ASN A 108 11.48 -11.18 15.10
N ASP A 109 11.24 -11.71 13.89
CA ASP A 109 10.85 -10.96 12.70
C ASP A 109 9.68 -11.70 12.04
N PRO A 110 8.41 -11.34 12.36
CA PRO A 110 7.23 -12.00 11.80
C PRO A 110 7.04 -11.87 10.29
N VAL A 111 7.88 -11.09 9.60
CA VAL A 111 7.84 -10.89 8.14
C VAL A 111 8.85 -11.80 7.43
N GLU A 112 10.00 -12.06 8.06
CA GLU A 112 11.13 -12.76 7.43
C GLU A 112 10.74 -14.15 6.91
N GLY A 113 10.93 -14.39 5.61
CA GLY A 113 10.63 -15.67 4.97
C GLY A 113 9.14 -15.96 4.77
N LEU A 114 8.25 -15.03 5.13
CA LEU A 114 6.81 -15.07 4.85
C LEU A 114 6.37 -14.08 3.77
N ALA A 115 7.13 -13.00 3.56
CA ALA A 115 6.90 -12.05 2.47
C ALA A 115 6.89 -12.76 1.11
N ARG A 116 5.86 -12.48 0.30
CA ARG A 116 5.69 -13.09 -1.04
C ARG A 116 6.32 -12.27 -2.16
N PHE A 117 6.45 -10.95 -1.98
CA PHE A 117 7.13 -10.09 -2.93
C PHE A 117 8.56 -9.80 -2.48
N ASP A 118 9.48 -9.72 -3.44
CA ASP A 118 10.82 -9.18 -3.17
C ASP A 118 10.73 -7.65 -3.13
N ILE A 119 11.00 -7.06 -1.97
CA ILE A 119 10.96 -5.61 -1.79
C ILE A 119 11.95 -4.88 -2.72
N ASN A 120 13.05 -5.53 -3.11
CA ASN A 120 14.05 -4.96 -4.03
C ASN A 120 13.54 -4.86 -5.47
N SER A 121 12.41 -5.51 -5.79
CA SER A 121 11.74 -5.38 -7.08
C SER A 121 10.97 -4.06 -7.21
N LEU A 122 10.62 -3.41 -6.09
CA LEU A 122 9.96 -2.10 -6.14
C LEU A 122 10.88 -1.08 -6.80
N ARG A 123 10.29 -0.27 -7.68
CA ARG A 123 10.93 0.87 -8.29
C ARG A 123 10.32 2.15 -7.74
N TYR A 124 11.13 3.20 -7.73
CA TYR A 124 10.73 4.49 -7.18
C TYR A 124 10.76 5.54 -8.28
N TYR A 125 9.80 6.46 -8.22
CA TYR A 125 9.83 7.70 -8.98
C TYR A 125 9.88 8.88 -8.01
N GLU A 126 10.31 10.02 -8.52
CA GLU A 126 10.31 11.30 -7.79
C GLU A 126 9.35 12.28 -8.45
N ARG A 127 8.73 13.15 -7.66
CA ARG A 127 7.90 14.24 -8.19
C ARG A 127 8.77 15.42 -8.57
N VAL A 128 8.62 15.91 -9.80
CA VAL A 128 9.37 17.06 -10.31
C VAL A 128 8.40 18.20 -10.63
N GLY A 129 8.02 18.94 -9.59
CA GLY A 129 6.93 19.91 -9.65
C GLY A 129 5.55 19.24 -9.51
N GLU A 130 4.50 19.98 -9.85
CA GLU A 130 3.12 19.59 -9.53
C GLU A 130 2.57 18.46 -10.41
N ASN A 131 2.90 18.48 -11.71
CA ASN A 131 2.31 17.60 -12.72
C ASN A 131 3.34 16.76 -13.48
N LYS A 132 4.52 16.50 -12.91
CA LYS A 132 5.52 15.65 -13.55
C LYS A 132 6.10 14.63 -12.58
N VAL A 133 6.38 13.45 -13.12
CA VAL A 133 7.07 12.36 -12.42
C VAL A 133 8.34 12.03 -13.16
N ALA A 134 9.40 11.70 -12.43
CA ALA A 134 10.70 11.36 -12.99
C ALA A 134 11.19 10.02 -12.49
N ILE A 135 11.74 9.23 -13.41
CA ILE A 135 12.51 8.03 -13.10
C ILE A 135 13.98 8.38 -13.31
N PHE A 136 14.79 8.15 -12.27
CA PHE A 136 16.24 8.31 -12.32
C PHE A 136 16.90 6.94 -12.43
N THR A 137 17.60 6.70 -13.55
CA THR A 137 18.34 5.48 -13.83
C THR A 137 19.81 5.82 -14.07
N GLY A 138 20.57 5.93 -12.97
CA GLY A 138 21.98 6.32 -13.01
C GLY A 138 22.17 7.69 -13.67
N GLU A 139 22.79 7.70 -14.84
CA GLU A 139 23.08 8.91 -15.62
C GLU A 139 21.90 9.44 -16.45
N SER A 140 20.80 8.70 -16.53
CA SER A 140 19.63 9.05 -17.34
C SER A 140 18.41 9.38 -16.46
N SER A 141 17.67 10.43 -16.84
CA SER A 141 16.39 10.77 -16.23
C SER A 141 15.29 10.80 -17.29
N HIS A 142 14.21 10.07 -17.05
CA HIS A 142 13.01 10.11 -17.88
C HIS A 142 11.91 10.85 -17.11
N VAL A 143 11.46 11.98 -17.66
CA VAL A 143 10.41 12.80 -17.07
C VAL A 143 9.14 12.63 -17.88
N PHE A 144 8.04 12.36 -17.19
CA PHE A 144 6.71 12.19 -17.76
C PHE A 144 5.81 13.28 -17.22
N ASN A 145 5.01 13.90 -18.10
CA ASN A 145 3.89 14.70 -17.64
C ASN A 145 2.78 13.76 -17.20
N VAL A 146 2.20 14.01 -16.02
CA VAL A 146 1.08 13.24 -15.48
C VAL A 146 -0.07 13.18 -16.49
N ARG A 147 -0.36 14.28 -17.19
CA ARG A 147 -1.47 14.37 -18.16
C ARG A 147 -1.28 13.50 -19.40
N GLU A 148 -0.08 13.01 -19.64
CA GLU A 148 0.26 12.15 -20.79
C GLU A 148 0.11 10.66 -20.45
N LEU A 149 -0.12 10.34 -19.17
CA LEU A 149 -0.32 8.96 -18.71
C LEU A 149 -1.77 8.53 -18.92
N ASP A 150 -1.99 7.24 -19.17
CA ASP A 150 -3.33 6.64 -19.05
C ASP A 150 -3.66 6.49 -17.57
N ILE A 151 -4.43 7.44 -17.03
CA ILE A 151 -4.78 7.47 -15.61
C ILE A 151 -6.05 6.66 -15.36
N VAL A 152 -5.97 5.76 -14.37
CA VAL A 152 -7.11 5.02 -13.83
C VAL A 152 -7.13 5.11 -12.32
N ILE A 153 -8.33 5.23 -11.74
CA ILE A 153 -8.56 5.10 -10.30
C ILE A 153 -9.07 3.70 -10.04
N LEU A 154 -8.44 2.99 -9.11
CA LEU A 154 -8.82 1.66 -8.67
C LEU A 154 -9.28 1.74 -7.23
N ALA A 155 -10.50 1.31 -6.94
CA ALA A 155 -11.08 1.40 -5.61
C ALA A 155 -11.61 0.04 -5.15
N ASP A 156 -11.19 -0.36 -3.95
CA ASP A 156 -11.76 -1.46 -3.19
C ASP A 156 -12.58 -0.88 -2.02
N PRO A 157 -13.89 -0.68 -2.19
CA PRO A 157 -14.75 -0.23 -1.10
C PRO A 157 -14.83 -1.33 -0.04
N ALA A 158 -14.37 -1.06 1.18
CA ALA A 158 -14.42 -2.04 2.27
C ALA A 158 -15.67 -1.87 3.14
N VAL A 159 -16.31 -2.99 3.53
CA VAL A 159 -17.39 -2.97 4.56
C VAL A 159 -16.85 -2.50 5.91
N SER A 160 -15.57 -2.78 6.20
CA SER A 160 -14.86 -2.38 7.41
C SER A 160 -14.52 -0.89 7.48
N ARG A 161 -15.08 -0.05 6.60
CA ARG A 161 -14.85 1.41 6.51
C ARG A 161 -13.41 1.82 6.17
N LEU A 162 -12.53 0.88 5.82
CA LEU A 162 -11.15 1.14 5.39
C LEU A 162 -11.00 0.87 3.88
N PRO A 163 -11.51 1.75 3.01
CA PRO A 163 -11.37 1.56 1.57
C PRO A 163 -9.91 1.67 1.14
N GLY A 164 -9.50 0.82 0.21
CA GLY A 164 -8.25 1.00 -0.52
C GLY A 164 -8.53 1.76 -1.82
N ILE A 165 -7.91 2.91 -2.02
CA ILE A 165 -7.95 3.62 -3.31
C ILE A 165 -6.54 3.82 -3.82
N VAL A 166 -6.31 3.49 -5.08
CA VAL A 166 -5.04 3.66 -5.75
C VAL A 166 -5.26 4.34 -7.10
N VAL A 167 -4.61 5.48 -7.30
CA VAL A 167 -4.55 6.16 -8.58
C VAL A 167 -3.28 5.71 -9.29
N THR A 168 -3.43 5.19 -10.50
CA THR A 168 -2.29 4.74 -11.32
C THR A 168 -2.27 5.47 -12.65
N GLY A 169 -1.08 5.75 -13.16
CA GLY A 169 -0.85 6.30 -14.50
C GLY A 169 0.08 5.41 -15.29
N ALA A 170 -0.32 4.98 -16.47
CA ALA A 170 0.51 4.16 -17.35
C ALA A 170 1.15 5.01 -18.46
N SER A 171 2.47 4.92 -18.61
CA SER A 171 3.18 5.53 -19.74
C SER A 171 2.96 4.75 -21.04
N PRO A 172 3.40 5.26 -22.20
CA PRO A 172 3.30 4.55 -23.49
C PRO A 172 4.04 3.21 -23.52
N LYS A 173 5.04 3.04 -22.64
CA LYS A 173 5.81 1.79 -22.51
C LYS A 173 5.29 0.89 -21.38
N LEU A 174 4.10 1.17 -20.84
CA LEU A 174 3.52 0.47 -19.68
C LEU A 174 4.43 0.50 -18.43
N GLN A 175 5.16 1.60 -18.25
CA GLN A 175 5.68 1.93 -16.91
C GLN A 175 4.51 2.51 -16.11
N LEU A 176 4.19 1.88 -14.99
CA LEU A 176 3.03 2.10 -14.16
C LEU A 176 3.45 2.93 -12.95
N PHE A 177 2.95 4.16 -12.87
CA PHE A 177 3.20 5.05 -11.74
C PHE A 177 2.02 4.99 -10.78
N VAL A 178 2.28 4.68 -9.51
CA VAL A 178 1.29 4.84 -8.45
C VAL A 178 1.30 6.30 -8.00
N LEU A 179 0.31 7.07 -8.48
CA LEU A 179 0.27 8.53 -8.36
C LEU A 179 -0.29 9.00 -7.01
N GLU A 180 -1.27 8.31 -6.45
CA GLU A 180 -1.88 8.63 -5.17
C GLU A 180 -2.44 7.35 -4.55
N THR A 181 -2.35 7.24 -3.23
CA THR A 181 -2.91 6.12 -2.45
C THR A 181 -3.72 6.69 -1.32
N TYR A 182 -4.84 6.06 -0.98
CA TYR A 182 -5.64 6.43 0.18
C TYR A 182 -6.16 5.19 0.90
N LYS A 183 -6.03 5.20 2.23
CA LYS A 183 -6.44 4.13 3.13
C LYS A 183 -6.64 4.71 4.54
N GLU A 184 -7.84 5.18 4.82
CA GLU A 184 -8.22 5.73 6.13
C GLU A 184 -9.68 5.37 6.44
N ASP A 185 -10.06 5.35 7.72
CA ASP A 185 -11.45 5.09 8.12
C ASP A 185 -12.35 6.18 7.55
N THR A 186 -13.28 5.77 6.69
CA THR A 186 -14.05 6.66 5.84
C THR A 186 -15.50 6.18 5.79
N ASP A 187 -16.45 7.08 6.03
CA ASP A 187 -17.86 6.79 5.79
C ASP A 187 -18.20 6.89 4.29
N PRO A 188 -19.32 6.31 3.83
CA PRO A 188 -19.68 6.33 2.42
C PRO A 188 -19.75 7.73 1.77
N THR A 189 -20.12 8.77 2.52
CA THR A 189 -20.21 10.15 2.01
C THR A 189 -18.82 10.71 1.75
N THR A 190 -17.92 10.58 2.72
CA THR A 190 -16.53 11.03 2.62
C THR A 190 -15.79 10.26 1.52
N PHE A 191 -16.11 8.97 1.33
CA PHE A 191 -15.55 8.18 0.21
C PHE A 191 -15.96 8.74 -1.15
N VAL A 192 -17.23 9.12 -1.32
CA VAL A 192 -17.69 9.73 -2.57
C VAL A 192 -17.01 11.09 -2.78
N GLU A 193 -16.94 11.95 -1.77
CA GLU A 193 -16.23 13.24 -1.87
C GLU A 193 -14.77 13.06 -2.30
N LEU A 194 -14.08 12.14 -1.65
CA LEU A 194 -12.70 11.78 -1.97
C LEU A 194 -12.54 11.34 -3.43
N LEU A 195 -13.48 10.51 -3.91
CA LEU A 195 -13.47 10.06 -5.30
C LEU A 195 -13.62 11.23 -6.27
N PHE A 196 -14.56 12.15 -6.02
CA PHE A 196 -14.73 13.36 -6.85
C PHE A 196 -13.51 14.28 -6.79
N ARG A 197 -12.85 14.42 -5.63
CA ARG A 197 -11.59 15.15 -5.50
C ARG A 197 -10.50 14.53 -6.37
N MET A 198 -10.34 13.21 -6.32
CA MET A 198 -9.34 12.50 -7.12
C MET A 198 -9.66 12.57 -8.62
N VAL A 199 -10.93 12.45 -9.02
CA VAL A 199 -11.34 12.59 -10.42
C VAL A 199 -11.01 13.99 -10.95
N GLN A 200 -11.33 15.05 -10.20
CA GLN A 200 -11.04 16.42 -10.62
C GLN A 200 -9.54 16.72 -10.66
N ARG A 201 -8.77 16.12 -9.74
CA ARG A 201 -7.31 16.29 -9.70
C ARG A 201 -6.63 15.59 -10.86
N TRP A 202 -7.01 14.34 -11.13
CA TRP A 202 -6.25 13.44 -11.99
C TRP A 202 -6.86 13.22 -13.37
N TRP A 203 -8.12 13.62 -13.62
CA TRP A 203 -8.80 13.45 -14.90
C TRP A 203 -8.69 12.02 -15.46
N PRO A 204 -9.09 10.98 -14.69
CA PRO A 204 -8.90 9.60 -15.07
C PRO A 204 -9.78 9.21 -16.26
N ARG A 205 -9.30 8.26 -17.08
CA ARG A 205 -10.10 7.64 -18.14
C ARG A 205 -11.27 6.86 -17.56
N ILE A 206 -11.01 6.11 -16.48
CA ILE A 206 -12.02 5.33 -15.77
C ILE A 206 -11.77 5.34 -14.26
N VAL A 207 -12.85 5.11 -13.53
CA VAL A 207 -12.86 4.74 -12.12
C VAL A 207 -13.35 3.30 -12.02
N ALA A 208 -12.47 2.38 -11.66
CA ALA A 208 -12.82 0.99 -11.39
C ALA A 208 -13.18 0.82 -9.91
N ILE A 209 -14.34 0.24 -9.63
CA ILE A 209 -14.81 0.00 -8.25
C ILE A 209 -15.30 -1.44 -8.13
N GLU A 210 -14.88 -2.17 -7.10
CA GLU A 210 -15.34 -3.54 -6.88
C GLU A 210 -16.88 -3.62 -6.77
N SER A 211 -17.48 -4.48 -7.59
CA SER A 211 -18.91 -4.42 -7.93
C SER A 211 -19.85 -4.77 -6.77
N VAL A 212 -19.40 -5.59 -5.83
CA VAL A 212 -20.27 -6.17 -4.79
C VAL A 212 -20.84 -5.07 -3.91
N ILE A 213 -19.98 -4.21 -3.36
CA ILE A 213 -20.39 -3.10 -2.50
C ILE A 213 -20.78 -1.88 -3.34
N PHE A 214 -20.14 -1.69 -4.50
CA PHE A 214 -20.48 -0.60 -5.42
C PHE A 214 -21.95 -0.59 -5.83
N SER A 215 -22.48 -1.72 -6.33
CA SER A 215 -23.86 -1.79 -6.81
C SER A 215 -24.89 -1.74 -5.68
N ALA A 216 -24.54 -2.18 -4.47
CA ALA A 216 -25.45 -2.16 -3.34
C ALA A 216 -25.57 -0.79 -2.66
N VAL A 217 -24.49 0.01 -2.65
CA VAL A 217 -24.41 1.23 -1.81
C VAL A 217 -24.09 2.49 -2.61
N TYR A 218 -23.10 2.43 -3.51
CA TYR A 218 -22.47 3.64 -4.04
C TYR A 218 -23.01 4.10 -5.39
N GLU A 219 -23.50 3.19 -6.23
CA GLU A 219 -23.85 3.51 -7.62
C GLU A 219 -24.87 4.64 -7.74
N HIS A 220 -25.96 4.58 -6.96
CA HIS A 220 -27.00 5.61 -6.99
C HIS A 220 -26.51 6.96 -6.44
N TRP A 221 -25.67 6.94 -5.41
CA TRP A 221 -25.14 8.16 -4.78
C TRP A 221 -24.15 8.87 -5.70
N ILE A 222 -23.21 8.13 -6.30
CA ILE A 222 -22.22 8.73 -7.21
C ILE A 222 -22.92 9.31 -8.45
N LYS A 223 -23.89 8.59 -9.05
CA LYS A 223 -24.66 9.12 -10.19
C LYS A 223 -25.44 10.39 -9.85
N ARG A 224 -26.02 10.46 -8.64
CA ARG A 224 -26.70 11.67 -8.15
C ARG A 224 -25.71 12.82 -7.98
N GLU A 225 -24.57 12.58 -7.33
CA GLU A 225 -23.53 13.60 -7.12
C GLU A 225 -22.94 14.10 -8.44
N MET A 226 -22.79 13.23 -9.45
CA MET A 226 -22.36 13.64 -10.79
C MET A 226 -23.31 14.69 -11.38
N SER A 227 -24.63 14.45 -11.24
CA SER A 227 -25.65 15.37 -11.72
C SER A 227 -25.67 16.69 -10.96
N ILE A 228 -25.48 16.67 -9.64
CA ILE A 228 -25.50 17.87 -8.79
C ILE A 228 -24.26 18.74 -9.05
N ARG A 229 -23.10 18.12 -9.18
CA ARG A 229 -21.81 18.82 -9.34
C ARG A 229 -21.49 19.18 -10.79
N GLY A 230 -22.22 18.63 -11.76
CA GLY A 230 -21.92 18.79 -13.17
C GLY A 230 -20.61 18.12 -13.59
N ILE A 231 -20.16 17.10 -12.86
CA ILE A 231 -18.91 16.37 -13.12
C ILE A 231 -19.30 14.95 -13.52
N SER A 232 -19.05 14.58 -14.77
CA SER A 232 -19.28 13.23 -15.28
C SER A 232 -17.96 12.49 -15.47
N PHE A 233 -17.94 11.20 -15.13
CA PHE A 233 -16.79 10.31 -15.36
C PHE A 233 -17.25 8.86 -15.52
N ASN A 234 -16.41 8.05 -16.16
CA ASN A 234 -16.74 6.66 -16.45
C ASN A 234 -16.46 5.76 -15.24
N ILE A 235 -17.49 5.12 -14.72
CA ILE A 235 -17.35 4.10 -13.67
C ILE A 235 -17.45 2.72 -14.30
N ILE A 236 -16.48 1.85 -14.03
CA ILE A 236 -16.49 0.46 -14.46
C ILE A 236 -16.54 -0.45 -13.23
N PRO A 237 -17.58 -1.29 -13.08
CA PRO A 237 -17.62 -2.25 -11.99
C PRO A 237 -16.57 -3.34 -12.21
N TYR A 238 -15.68 -3.54 -11.24
CA TYR A 238 -14.73 -4.65 -11.22
C TYR A 238 -15.35 -5.87 -10.56
N LYS A 239 -15.33 -7.01 -11.25
CA LYS A 239 -15.77 -8.30 -10.70
C LYS A 239 -14.54 -9.19 -10.52
N PRO A 240 -14.11 -9.47 -9.27
CA PRO A 240 -13.02 -10.39 -9.02
C PRO A 240 -13.32 -11.75 -9.65
N PRO A 241 -12.34 -12.43 -10.27
CA PRO A 241 -12.51 -13.79 -10.77
C PRO A 241 -12.94 -14.73 -9.63
N PRO A 242 -14.03 -15.51 -9.78
CA PRO A 242 -14.58 -16.32 -8.70
C PRO A 242 -13.70 -17.52 -8.33
N ASP A 243 -12.82 -17.93 -9.24
CA ASP A 243 -11.88 -19.03 -9.10
C ASP A 243 -10.57 -18.66 -8.41
N ARG A 244 -10.35 -17.36 -8.14
CA ARG A 244 -9.10 -16.87 -7.53
C ARG A 244 -9.32 -16.30 -6.15
N THR A 245 -8.54 -16.79 -5.20
CA THR A 245 -8.42 -16.20 -3.87
C THR A 245 -7.86 -14.79 -3.94
N LYS A 246 -8.12 -14.00 -2.90
CA LYS A 246 -7.58 -12.64 -2.72
C LYS A 246 -6.06 -12.58 -2.93
N ALA A 247 -5.34 -13.51 -2.30
CA ALA A 247 -3.90 -13.59 -2.40
C ALA A 247 -3.43 -13.91 -3.83
N GLU A 248 -4.11 -14.80 -4.55
CA GLU A 248 -3.77 -15.11 -5.95
C GLU A 248 -4.01 -13.92 -6.89
N ARG A 249 -5.02 -13.09 -6.62
CA ARG A 249 -5.26 -11.85 -7.38
C ARG A 249 -4.12 -10.85 -7.18
N ILE A 250 -3.71 -10.62 -5.94
CA ILE A 250 -2.57 -9.75 -5.62
C ILE A 250 -1.28 -10.28 -6.25
N MET A 251 -1.05 -11.60 -6.21
CA MET A 251 0.10 -12.23 -6.89
C MET A 251 0.11 -11.97 -8.41
N GLY A 252 -1.01 -11.59 -9.03
CA GLY A 252 -1.05 -11.11 -10.41
C GLY A 252 -0.20 -9.86 -10.67
N LEU A 253 0.28 -9.17 -9.62
CA LEU A 253 1.23 -8.06 -9.72
C LEU A 253 2.69 -8.53 -9.86
N GLU A 254 3.02 -9.77 -9.51
CA GLU A 254 4.39 -10.32 -9.56
C GLU A 254 5.07 -10.15 -10.94
N PRO A 255 4.40 -10.40 -12.09
CA PRO A 255 5.03 -10.22 -13.39
C PRO A 255 5.45 -8.77 -13.65
N TYR A 256 4.65 -7.80 -13.19
CA TYR A 256 4.93 -6.37 -13.36
C TYR A 256 6.08 -5.90 -12.46
N LEU A 257 6.15 -6.43 -11.23
CA LEU A 257 7.26 -6.20 -10.31
C LEU A 257 8.56 -6.78 -10.88
N SER A 258 8.50 -8.03 -11.36
CA SER A 258 9.64 -8.73 -11.96
C SER A 258 10.15 -8.02 -13.22
N ALA A 259 9.24 -7.42 -14.00
CA ALA A 259 9.55 -6.61 -15.16
C ALA A 259 9.98 -5.16 -14.83
N ALA A 260 10.09 -4.79 -13.53
CA ALA A 260 10.40 -3.43 -13.08
C ALA A 260 9.47 -2.35 -13.67
N GLN A 261 8.18 -2.67 -13.80
CA GLN A 261 7.16 -1.81 -14.40
C GLN A 261 6.40 -0.97 -13.39
N ILE A 262 6.33 -1.36 -12.11
CA ILE A 262 5.59 -0.61 -11.08
C ILE A 262 6.53 0.34 -10.34
N TYR A 263 6.20 1.63 -10.37
CA TYR A 263 6.91 2.72 -9.72
C TYR A 263 6.03 3.36 -8.64
N VAL A 264 6.54 3.41 -7.42
CA VAL A 264 5.87 4.03 -6.26
C VAL A 264 6.65 5.26 -5.78
N HIS A 265 5.98 6.21 -5.14
CA HIS A 265 6.66 7.30 -4.46
C HIS A 265 7.12 6.87 -3.07
N ARG A 266 8.27 7.35 -2.58
CA ARG A 266 8.78 7.01 -1.25
C ARG A 266 7.84 7.40 -0.10
N ASP A 267 7.03 8.42 -0.31
CA ASP A 267 6.04 8.88 0.69
C ASP A 267 4.81 7.96 0.81
N GLN A 268 4.62 7.01 -0.12
CA GLN A 268 3.52 6.05 -0.08
C GLN A 268 3.82 4.90 0.90
N LYS A 269 4.10 5.27 2.15
CA LYS A 269 4.59 4.38 3.21
C LYS A 269 3.65 3.18 3.43
N GLU A 270 2.34 3.42 3.45
CA GLU A 270 1.34 2.36 3.64
C GLU A 270 1.37 1.31 2.52
N LEU A 271 1.44 1.73 1.25
CA LEU A 271 1.54 0.80 0.14
C LEU A 271 2.86 0.02 0.17
N ILE A 272 3.98 0.69 0.46
CA ILE A 272 5.29 0.06 0.59
C ILE A 272 5.29 -0.96 1.74
N LYS A 273 4.65 -0.63 2.86
CA LYS A 273 4.45 -1.52 4.01
C LYS A 273 3.64 -2.75 3.58
N GLU A 274 2.51 -2.58 2.90
CA GLU A 274 1.71 -3.70 2.39
C GLU A 274 2.52 -4.61 1.44
N PHE A 275 3.32 -4.06 0.52
CA PHE A 275 4.20 -4.86 -0.34
C PHE A 275 5.20 -5.69 0.45
N LYS A 276 5.83 -5.09 1.48
CA LYS A 276 6.82 -5.74 2.34
C LYS A 276 6.19 -6.87 3.16
N GLU A 277 4.98 -6.67 3.66
CA GLU A 277 4.32 -7.55 4.62
C GLU A 277 3.38 -8.56 3.95
N PHE A 278 3.16 -8.45 2.64
CA PHE A 278 2.23 -9.32 1.91
C PHE A 278 2.62 -10.79 2.06
N GLY A 279 1.70 -11.59 2.61
CA GLY A 279 1.93 -13.00 2.96
C GLY A 279 2.10 -13.24 4.46
N ALA A 280 2.57 -12.23 5.21
CA ALA A 280 2.62 -12.22 6.67
C ALA A 280 1.38 -11.55 7.30
N THR A 281 0.75 -10.59 6.59
CA THR A 281 -0.46 -9.89 7.02
C THR A 281 -1.67 -10.14 6.12
N THR A 282 -2.87 -9.90 6.65
CA THR A 282 -4.15 -9.86 5.91
C THR A 282 -4.55 -8.44 5.51
N ASN A 283 -3.86 -7.43 6.03
CA ASN A 283 -4.10 -6.03 5.75
C ASN A 283 -3.49 -5.65 4.38
N THR A 284 -4.29 -5.80 3.33
CA THR A 284 -3.84 -5.69 1.93
C THR A 284 -4.68 -4.74 1.09
N HIS A 285 -5.42 -3.82 1.74
CA HIS A 285 -6.45 -3.01 1.08
C HIS A 285 -5.94 -2.21 -0.13
N LEU A 286 -4.72 -1.65 -0.07
CA LEU A 286 -4.13 -0.94 -1.20
C LEU A 286 -3.66 -1.91 -2.28
N LEU A 287 -3.08 -3.05 -1.91
CA LEU A 287 -2.71 -4.10 -2.86
C LEU A 287 -3.93 -4.72 -3.55
N ASP A 288 -5.07 -4.84 -2.87
CA ASP A 288 -6.33 -5.31 -3.44
C ASP A 288 -6.84 -4.39 -4.53
N ALA A 289 -6.86 -3.09 -4.24
CA ALA A 289 -7.20 -2.06 -5.22
C ALA A 289 -6.21 -2.07 -6.39
N LEU A 290 -4.90 -2.11 -6.11
CA LEU A 290 -3.87 -2.13 -7.15
C LEU A 290 -3.93 -3.40 -8.03
N ALA A 291 -4.31 -4.54 -7.47
CA ALA A 291 -4.47 -5.82 -8.19
C ALA A 291 -5.61 -5.82 -9.22
N GLN A 292 -6.50 -4.83 -9.18
CA GLN A 292 -7.48 -4.59 -10.26
C GLN A 292 -6.81 -4.03 -11.52
N GLY A 293 -5.67 -3.36 -11.37
CA GLY A 293 -4.94 -2.63 -12.40
C GLY A 293 -4.66 -3.43 -13.68
N PRO A 294 -4.15 -4.68 -13.62
CA PRO A 294 -3.91 -5.52 -14.80
C PRO A 294 -5.11 -5.69 -15.75
N THR A 295 -6.35 -5.57 -15.26
CA THR A 295 -7.56 -5.63 -16.10
C THR A 295 -7.79 -4.33 -16.88
N PHE A 296 -7.29 -3.21 -16.38
CA PHE A 296 -7.67 -1.87 -16.82
C PHE A 296 -6.55 -1.03 -17.40
N TRP A 297 -5.29 -1.33 -17.06
CA TRP A 297 -4.13 -0.62 -17.58
C TRP A 297 -4.02 -0.75 -19.08
N ARG A 298 -3.75 0.38 -19.73
CA ARG A 298 -3.46 0.46 -21.16
C ARG A 298 -2.23 1.33 -21.35
N PRO A 299 -1.47 1.14 -22.44
CA PRO A 299 -0.40 2.07 -22.78
C PRO A 299 -0.94 3.50 -22.87
N GLY A 300 -0.19 4.47 -22.33
CA GLY A 300 -0.45 5.89 -22.53
C GLY A 300 -0.26 6.32 -24.00
N LEU A 301 -0.53 7.60 -24.29
CA LEU A 301 -0.43 8.13 -25.65
C LEU A 301 1.02 8.16 -26.14
N ASP A 302 1.29 7.57 -27.32
CA ASP A 302 2.63 7.66 -27.91
C ASP A 302 3.00 9.10 -28.31
N GLN A 303 4.31 9.37 -28.45
CA GLN A 303 4.82 10.72 -28.73
C GLN A 303 4.24 11.31 -30.02
N ALA A 304 4.06 10.49 -31.05
CA ALA A 304 3.52 10.95 -32.34
C ALA A 304 2.04 11.37 -32.23
N THR A 305 1.25 10.65 -31.43
CA THR A 305 -0.15 10.97 -31.14
C THR A 305 -0.25 12.21 -30.26
N MET A 306 0.64 12.34 -29.27
CA MET A 306 0.72 13.54 -28.42
C MET A 306 1.07 14.79 -29.24
N ASP A 307 2.06 14.71 -30.12
CA ASP A 307 2.47 15.84 -30.97
C ASP A 307 1.36 16.22 -31.95
N ARG A 308 0.61 15.24 -32.46
CA ARG A 308 -0.59 15.49 -33.29
C ARG A 308 -1.69 16.18 -32.49
N ASN A 309 -2.00 15.70 -31.29
CA ASN A 309 -3.05 16.28 -30.45
C ASN A 309 -2.70 17.71 -30.02
N ARG A 310 -1.43 17.97 -29.68
CA ARG A 310 -0.96 19.32 -29.37
C ARG A 310 -1.13 20.27 -30.55
N LYS A 311 -0.77 19.83 -31.76
CA LYS A 311 -1.00 20.63 -32.98
C LYS A 311 -2.47 20.91 -33.23
N LEU A 312 -3.35 19.92 -33.05
CA LEU A 312 -4.80 20.10 -33.20
C LEU A 312 -5.37 21.05 -32.14
N GLU A 313 -4.91 20.98 -30.89
CA GLU A 313 -5.30 21.93 -29.85
C GLU A 313 -4.79 23.35 -30.16
N GLU A 314 -3.54 23.49 -30.60
CA GLU A 314 -2.97 24.78 -31.02
C GLU A 314 -3.76 25.35 -32.21
N GLU A 315 -4.07 24.55 -33.22
CA GLU A 315 -4.89 24.92 -34.38
C GLU A 315 -6.30 25.32 -33.96
N PHE A 316 -6.96 24.56 -33.08
CA PHE A 316 -8.31 24.87 -32.58
C PHE A 316 -8.33 26.16 -31.73
N ILE A 317 -7.32 26.37 -30.88
CA ILE A 317 -7.15 27.60 -30.09
C ILE A 317 -6.88 28.80 -31.01
N LEU A 318 -6.15 28.60 -32.10
CA LEU A 318 -5.85 29.65 -33.09
C LEU A 318 -7.06 29.95 -33.99
N GLU A 319 -7.84 28.95 -34.40
CA GLU A 319 -9.08 29.11 -35.17
C GLU A 319 -10.17 29.83 -34.38
N GLY A 320 -10.19 29.66 -33.05
CA GLY A 320 -11.11 30.37 -32.16
C GLY A 320 -10.74 31.84 -31.90
N ARG A 321 -9.58 32.33 -32.37
CA ARG A 321 -9.10 33.71 -32.13
C ARG A 321 -9.31 34.59 -33.35
N ASP A 322 -9.89 35.77 -33.13
CA ASP A 322 -10.04 36.79 -34.17
C ASP A 322 -8.65 37.25 -34.67
N PRO A 323 -8.35 37.20 -35.99
CA PRO A 323 -7.04 37.53 -36.55
C PRO A 323 -6.59 38.98 -36.33
N LEU A 324 -7.51 39.89 -36.02
CA LEU A 324 -7.25 41.31 -35.84
C LEU A 324 -7.05 41.70 -34.37
N THR A 325 -7.65 40.96 -33.42
CA THR A 325 -7.69 41.36 -32.00
C THR A 325 -7.14 40.33 -31.02
N GLY A 326 -6.98 39.07 -31.42
CA GLY A 326 -6.42 38.00 -30.58
C GLY A 326 -7.35 37.48 -29.47
N TYR A 327 -8.58 37.99 -29.37
CA TYR A 327 -9.60 37.50 -28.43
C TYR A 327 -10.41 36.35 -29.04
N SER A 328 -10.86 35.43 -28.18
CA SER A 328 -11.77 34.35 -28.56
C SER A 328 -13.17 34.89 -28.87
N ALA A 329 -13.75 34.51 -30.01
CA ALA A 329 -15.11 34.90 -30.37
C ALA A 329 -16.10 34.38 -29.30
N ILE A 330 -16.92 35.29 -28.75
CA ILE A 330 -17.86 35.05 -27.64
C ILE A 330 -18.94 34.03 -28.02
#